data_AF-A0A935QFZ1-F1
#
_entry.id   AF-A0A935QFZ1-F1
#
_cell.length_a   1.000
_cell.length_b   1.000
_cell.length_c   1.000
_cell.angle_alpha   90.00
_cell.angle_beta   90.00
_cell.angle_gamma   90.00
#
_symmetry.space_group_name_H-M   'P 1'
#
loop_
_entity.id
_entity.type
_entity.pdbx_description
1 polymer ?
#
loop_
_entity_poly.entity_id
_entity_poly.type
_entity_poly.pdbx_seq_one_letter_code
_entity_poly.pdbx_strand_id
1 'polypeptide(L)'
;MTVRDEAGQTASASVFQASAVKDPGSAAWTTLEPNDGDFSLAGAVALQGAYVVAAGVHFKNPQVIGTLRRYDQGGQWLASDVGWSKAHTAWTKLAWLKTNSFGPTGVAVDADQNIILVGIGYDNGQPRSYVARFHPDGALDWELASPAGTEARGVGVQPDGTIYVAGARRTGLNPERWDMEVSVYGPDKTAYGPIAYKDPDDKKNDRSERGRAVAVLKSGRVVILGTRDRQPERSERAKKWITRGVALLFEGKGKRVGDDWTSSGDKLKLRRDPGGGGHRRRLRLLWLRLLGPEHARDQEPDPDPLARRGSPGDQGAAPGDHARRRRLQRTRLQHGGRHNRRRARQRVRPERQPVDLRRARRGRSAG
;
A
#
# COMPACT_ATOMS: atom_id res chain seq x y z
N MET A 1 20.13 2.26 21.22
CA MET A 1 20.29 3.67 20.84
C MET A 1 19.68 4.54 21.91
N THR A 2 20.34 5.65 22.23
CA THR A 2 19.85 6.67 23.14
C THR A 2 19.61 7.94 22.34
N VAL A 3 18.42 8.48 22.41
CA VAL A 3 18.05 9.76 21.79
C VAL A 3 17.84 10.79 22.89
N ARG A 4 18.25 12.02 22.61
CA ARG A 4 18.05 13.19 23.46
C ARG A 4 17.19 14.19 22.72
N ASP A 5 16.22 14.77 23.40
CA ASP A 5 15.54 15.95 22.91
C ASP A 5 16.33 17.23 23.25
N GLU A 6 15.83 18.36 22.73
CA GLU A 6 16.43 19.69 22.93
C GLU A 6 16.30 20.19 24.38
N ALA A 7 15.39 19.61 25.17
CA ALA A 7 15.23 19.89 26.60
C ALA A 7 16.16 19.04 27.49
N GLY A 8 16.98 18.17 26.89
CA GLY A 8 17.97 17.35 27.59
C GLY A 8 17.43 16.04 28.16
N GLN A 9 16.19 15.65 27.88
CA GLN A 9 15.67 14.35 28.29
C GLN A 9 16.25 13.24 27.41
N THR A 10 16.77 12.19 28.06
CA THR A 10 17.27 10.98 27.40
C THR A 10 16.25 9.86 27.45
N ALA A 11 16.01 9.23 26.30
CA ALA A 11 15.38 7.91 26.23
C ALA A 11 16.33 6.92 25.54
N SER A 12 16.46 5.72 26.10
CA SER A 12 17.32 4.66 25.55
C SER A 12 16.56 3.36 25.34
N ALA A 13 16.82 2.68 24.22
CA ALA A 13 16.35 1.33 23.93
C ALA A 13 17.49 0.44 23.38
N SER A 14 17.46 -0.87 23.61
CA SER A 14 18.46 -1.79 23.04
C SER A 14 18.24 -1.98 21.54
N VAL A 15 19.32 -2.16 20.76
CA VAL A 15 19.27 -2.50 19.32
C VAL A 15 19.37 -4.02 19.19
N PHE A 16 18.51 -4.75 19.89
CA PHE A 16 18.23 -6.13 19.50
C PHE A 16 16.99 -6.09 18.61
N GLN A 17 17.08 -6.70 17.42
CA GLN A 17 15.94 -6.85 16.53
C GLN A 17 14.84 -7.64 17.24
N ALA A 18 13.93 -6.90 17.86
CA ALA A 18 12.63 -7.39 18.19
C ALA A 18 11.79 -7.36 16.90
N SER A 19 11.81 -8.46 16.13
CA SER A 19 10.51 -8.97 15.68
C SER A 19 9.85 -9.66 16.87
N ALA A 20 9.75 -8.94 17.99
CA ALA A 20 9.00 -9.34 19.16
C ALA A 20 7.65 -8.66 19.02
N VAL A 21 6.85 -9.16 18.09
CA VAL A 21 5.41 -8.92 18.22
C VAL A 21 4.94 -9.89 19.28
N LYS A 22 4.48 -9.33 20.41
CA LYS A 22 3.34 -9.73 21.27
C LYS A 22 3.28 -8.76 22.47
N ASP A 23 2.15 -8.21 22.93
CA ASP A 23 0.73 -8.63 22.85
C ASP A 23 -0.25 -7.47 22.60
N PRO A 24 -1.34 -7.68 21.81
CA PRO A 24 -2.65 -7.83 22.48
C PRO A 24 -3.10 -9.30 22.54
N GLY A 25 -3.19 -9.83 23.76
CA GLY A 25 -3.90 -11.07 24.11
C GLY A 25 -3.20 -12.42 23.88
N SER A 26 -1.86 -12.50 23.86
CA SER A 26 -0.92 -13.62 24.15
C SER A 26 -1.16 -15.07 23.76
N ALA A 27 -2.34 -15.48 23.32
CA ALA A 27 -2.52 -16.72 22.58
C ALA A 27 -1.96 -16.54 21.17
N ALA A 28 -1.15 -17.47 20.70
CA ALA A 28 -1.06 -17.69 19.25
C ALA A 28 -2.35 -18.41 18.90
N TRP A 29 -3.26 -17.72 18.21
CA TRP A 29 -4.45 -18.38 17.66
C TRP A 29 -3.99 -19.19 16.46
N THR A 30 -3.55 -20.42 16.72
CA THR A 30 -3.36 -21.43 15.69
C THR A 30 -4.71 -22.08 15.45
N THR A 31 -5.60 -21.40 14.73
CA THR A 31 -6.80 -22.05 14.20
C THR A 31 -6.36 -22.81 12.95
N LEU A 32 -6.29 -24.13 13.08
CA LEU A 32 -6.21 -25.01 11.91
C LEU A 32 -7.62 -25.14 11.37
N GLU A 33 -7.86 -24.60 10.17
CA GLU A 33 -9.15 -24.78 9.51
C GLU A 33 -9.37 -26.28 9.25
N PRO A 34 -10.57 -26.83 9.53
CA PRO A 34 -10.89 -28.20 9.19
C PRO A 34 -10.89 -28.38 7.66
N ASN A 35 -10.28 -29.47 7.17
CA ASN A 35 -10.24 -29.84 5.75
C ASN A 35 -9.40 -28.91 4.83
N ASP A 36 -8.31 -28.32 5.32
CA ASP A 36 -7.50 -27.33 4.58
C ASP A 36 -6.53 -27.91 3.52
N GLY A 37 -6.69 -29.17 3.14
CA GLY A 37 -5.89 -29.85 2.11
C GLY A 37 -4.45 -30.18 2.53
N ASP A 38 -3.57 -30.47 1.56
CA ASP A 38 -2.16 -30.83 1.87
C ASP A 38 -1.34 -29.61 2.35
N PHE A 39 -1.73 -28.39 1.95
CA PHE A 39 -1.19 -27.15 2.51
C PHE A 39 -2.18 -25.97 2.37
N SER A 40 -2.06 -25.01 3.28
CA SER A 40 -2.81 -23.75 3.28
C SER A 40 -1.90 -22.60 3.70
N LEU A 41 -2.00 -21.48 2.99
CA LEU A 41 -1.15 -20.31 3.19
C LEU A 41 -1.99 -19.05 3.09
N ALA A 42 -1.81 -18.11 4.03
CA ALA A 42 -2.26 -16.73 3.87
C ALA A 42 -1.14 -15.90 3.23
N GLY A 43 -1.40 -15.31 2.06
CA GLY A 43 -0.43 -14.52 1.30
C GLY A 43 -0.57 -13.01 1.50
N ALA A 44 -1.75 -12.55 1.93
CA ALA A 44 -2.01 -11.13 2.18
C ALA A 44 -3.10 -10.93 3.24
N VAL A 45 -3.06 -9.78 3.91
CA VAL A 45 -4.01 -9.41 4.97
C VAL A 45 -4.38 -7.93 4.88
N ALA A 46 -5.63 -7.60 5.22
CA ALA A 46 -6.10 -6.23 5.38
C ALA A 46 -7.12 -6.14 6.53
N LEU A 47 -7.27 -4.95 7.11
CA LEU A 47 -8.31 -4.65 8.09
C LEU A 47 -9.57 -4.16 7.38
N GLN A 48 -10.72 -4.68 7.80
CA GLN A 48 -12.06 -4.25 7.36
C GLN A 48 -12.88 -3.94 8.62
N GLY A 49 -12.79 -2.70 9.13
CA GLY A 49 -13.46 -2.30 10.36
C GLY A 49 -13.03 -3.16 11.55
N ALA A 50 -13.99 -3.89 12.14
CA ALA A 50 -13.77 -4.81 13.26
C ALA A 50 -13.26 -6.20 12.82
N TYR A 51 -12.94 -6.38 11.54
CA TYR A 51 -12.55 -7.66 10.97
C TYR A 51 -11.15 -7.63 10.36
N VAL A 52 -10.57 -8.81 10.25
CA VAL A 52 -9.36 -9.09 9.48
C VAL A 52 -9.78 -9.90 8.25
N VAL A 53 -9.40 -9.44 7.06
CA VAL A 53 -9.58 -10.18 5.81
C VAL A 53 -8.24 -10.75 5.38
N ALA A 54 -8.18 -12.06 5.20
CA ALA A 54 -7.00 -12.76 4.71
C ALA A 54 -7.27 -13.36 3.33
N ALA A 55 -6.34 -13.11 2.40
CA ALA A 55 -6.32 -13.76 1.10
C ALA A 55 -5.21 -14.79 1.07
N GLY A 56 -5.51 -15.98 0.56
CA GLY A 56 -4.60 -17.11 0.65
C GLY A 56 -4.89 -18.20 -0.37
N VAL A 57 -4.31 -19.36 -0.14
CA VAL A 57 -4.54 -20.55 -0.94
C VAL A 57 -4.81 -21.74 -0.03
N HIS A 58 -5.62 -22.68 -0.50
CA HIS A 58 -5.59 -24.07 -0.05
C HIS A 58 -5.21 -24.96 -1.23
N PHE A 59 -4.41 -26.00 -0.98
CA PHE A 59 -4.09 -26.97 -2.00
C PHE A 59 -5.08 -28.11 -1.99
N LYS A 60 -5.73 -28.32 -3.13
CA LYS A 60 -6.60 -29.46 -3.39
C LYS A 60 -6.12 -30.13 -4.66
N ASN A 61 -5.23 -31.10 -4.50
CA ASN A 61 -4.56 -31.81 -5.59
C ASN A 61 -5.51 -32.06 -6.79
N PRO A 62 -5.15 -31.64 -8.02
CA PRO A 62 -3.89 -31.02 -8.45
C PRO A 62 -3.87 -29.47 -8.42
N GLN A 63 -4.83 -28.83 -7.75
CA GLN A 63 -5.10 -27.40 -7.90
C GLN A 63 -4.73 -26.59 -6.66
N VAL A 64 -4.21 -25.38 -6.90
CA VAL A 64 -4.08 -24.33 -5.89
C VAL A 64 -5.35 -23.49 -5.94
N ILE A 65 -6.17 -23.56 -4.90
CA ILE A 65 -7.43 -22.84 -4.81
C ILE A 65 -7.23 -21.57 -4.00
N GLY A 66 -7.38 -20.41 -4.65
CA GLY A 66 -7.38 -19.14 -3.95
C GLY A 66 -8.58 -19.01 -3.00
N THR A 67 -8.33 -18.46 -1.82
CA THR A 67 -9.29 -18.27 -0.75
C THR A 67 -9.34 -16.82 -0.30
N LEU A 68 -10.51 -16.40 0.17
CA LEU A 68 -10.71 -15.15 0.88
C LEU A 68 -11.48 -15.48 2.16
N ARG A 69 -10.92 -15.12 3.31
CA ARG A 69 -11.39 -15.48 4.64
C ARG A 69 -11.56 -14.23 5.51
N ARG A 70 -12.61 -14.20 6.33
CA ARG A 70 -12.87 -13.13 7.30
C ARG A 70 -12.78 -13.66 8.73
N TYR A 71 -12.01 -12.96 9.55
CA TYR A 71 -11.82 -13.23 10.97
C TYR A 71 -12.28 -12.02 11.78
N ASP A 72 -12.64 -12.23 13.04
CA ASP A 72 -12.72 -11.11 13.97
C ASP A 72 -11.32 -10.58 14.34
N GLN A 73 -11.26 -9.45 15.04
CA GLN A 73 -10.01 -8.88 15.55
C GLN A 73 -9.32 -9.74 16.62
N GLY A 74 -10.02 -10.71 17.22
CA GLY A 74 -9.44 -11.72 18.10
C GLY A 74 -8.71 -12.82 17.32
N GLY A 75 -8.80 -12.85 15.99
CA GLY A 75 -8.24 -13.91 15.15
C GLY A 75 -9.08 -15.18 15.15
N GLN A 76 -10.29 -15.15 15.73
CA GLN A 76 -11.21 -16.27 15.67
C GLN A 76 -11.84 -16.30 14.28
N TRP A 77 -11.82 -17.50 13.67
CA TRP A 77 -12.57 -17.73 12.44
C TRP A 77 -14.07 -17.56 12.73
N LEU A 78 -14.72 -16.76 11.91
CA LEU A 78 -16.14 -16.49 12.02
C LEU A 78 -16.90 -17.44 11.07
N ALA A 79 -18.00 -18.01 11.56
CA ALA A 79 -18.85 -18.91 10.77
C ALA A 79 -19.44 -18.21 9.53
N SER A 80 -19.72 -18.95 8.45
CA SER A 80 -20.05 -18.42 7.10
C SER A 80 -21.20 -17.40 7.02
N ASP A 81 -22.11 -17.40 7.98
CA ASP A 81 -23.24 -16.48 8.15
C ASP A 81 -22.84 -15.13 8.77
N VAL A 82 -21.75 -15.08 9.54
CA VAL A 82 -21.19 -13.89 10.20
C VAL A 82 -19.81 -13.51 9.64
N GLY A 83 -19.13 -14.44 8.99
CA GLY A 83 -17.75 -14.45 8.53
C GLY A 83 -17.62 -15.36 7.33
N TRP A 84 -17.80 -14.80 6.14
CA TRP A 84 -17.73 -15.60 4.94
C TRP A 84 -16.27 -16.09 4.73
N SER A 85 -16.15 -17.36 4.35
CA SER A 85 -14.96 -17.93 3.72
C SER A 85 -15.39 -18.40 2.34
N LYS A 86 -14.66 -18.01 1.30
CA LYS A 86 -14.99 -18.42 -0.06
C LYS A 86 -13.73 -18.96 -0.74
N ALA A 87 -13.95 -19.91 -1.65
CA ALA A 87 -12.96 -20.32 -2.63
C ALA A 87 -13.22 -19.56 -3.93
N HIS A 88 -12.19 -19.35 -4.74
CA HIS A 88 -12.33 -18.54 -5.95
C HIS A 88 -13.34 -19.08 -6.95
N THR A 89 -13.49 -20.40 -6.98
CA THR A 89 -14.48 -21.13 -7.77
C THR A 89 -15.93 -20.75 -7.43
N ALA A 90 -16.18 -20.24 -6.23
CA ALA A 90 -17.51 -19.82 -5.77
C ALA A 90 -17.84 -18.36 -6.13
N TRP A 91 -16.86 -17.45 -6.23
CA TRP A 91 -17.13 -16.05 -6.56
C TRP A 91 -16.92 -15.70 -8.02
N THR A 92 -15.92 -16.30 -8.68
CA THR A 92 -15.54 -15.87 -10.04
C THR A 92 -16.64 -16.23 -11.05
N LYS A 93 -16.90 -15.30 -11.95
CA LYS A 93 -17.74 -15.46 -13.14
C LYS A 93 -16.90 -15.86 -14.36
N LEU A 94 -15.56 -15.87 -14.26
CA LEU A 94 -14.66 -16.28 -15.34
C LEU A 94 -14.63 -17.81 -15.45
N ALA A 95 -15.11 -18.34 -16.59
CA ALA A 95 -15.21 -19.78 -16.80
C ALA A 95 -13.87 -20.52 -16.62
N TRP A 96 -12.78 -19.97 -17.15
CA TRP A 96 -11.45 -20.57 -17.03
C TRP A 96 -10.92 -20.55 -15.59
N LEU A 97 -11.25 -19.51 -14.82
CA LEU A 97 -10.78 -19.39 -13.44
C LEU A 97 -11.58 -20.30 -12.49
N LYS A 98 -12.80 -20.71 -12.85
CA LYS A 98 -13.58 -21.68 -12.04
C LYS A 98 -12.92 -23.05 -11.92
N THR A 99 -12.04 -23.40 -12.85
CA THR A 99 -11.45 -24.74 -12.95
C THR A 99 -9.94 -24.73 -12.85
N ASN A 100 -9.30 -23.57 -12.72
CA ASN A 100 -7.84 -23.46 -12.78
C ASN A 100 -7.26 -22.94 -11.47
N SER A 101 -5.94 -23.09 -11.32
CA SER A 101 -5.24 -22.61 -10.14
C SER A 101 -5.24 -21.08 -10.06
N PHE A 102 -5.49 -20.55 -8.87
CA PHE A 102 -5.47 -19.13 -8.57
C PHE A 102 -4.75 -18.87 -7.25
N GLY A 103 -3.71 -18.04 -7.30
CA GLY A 103 -2.98 -17.57 -6.12
C GLY A 103 -3.22 -16.09 -5.90
N PRO A 104 -4.05 -15.68 -4.92
CA PRO A 104 -4.12 -14.28 -4.50
C PRO A 104 -2.78 -13.86 -3.88
N THR A 105 -2.35 -12.64 -4.21
CA THR A 105 -1.05 -12.08 -3.81
C THR A 105 -1.19 -10.80 -3.00
N GLY A 106 -2.37 -10.17 -3.03
CA GLY A 106 -2.63 -8.91 -2.33
C GLY A 106 -4.11 -8.73 -2.02
N VAL A 107 -4.37 -8.05 -0.90
CA VAL A 107 -5.71 -7.60 -0.51
C VAL A 107 -5.62 -6.19 0.06
N ALA A 108 -6.60 -5.35 -0.24
CA ALA A 108 -6.77 -4.02 0.32
C ALA A 108 -8.26 -3.77 0.61
N VAL A 109 -8.56 -2.78 1.45
CA VAL A 109 -9.92 -2.38 1.79
C VAL A 109 -10.07 -0.88 1.59
N ASP A 110 -11.12 -0.45 0.89
CA ASP A 110 -11.40 0.97 0.67
C ASP A 110 -12.14 1.62 1.84
N ALA A 111 -12.32 2.94 1.78
CA ALA A 111 -12.99 3.70 2.86
C ALA A 111 -14.43 3.22 3.12
N ASP A 112 -15.09 2.71 2.08
CA ASP A 112 -16.45 2.17 2.11
C ASP A 112 -16.50 0.68 2.50
N GLN A 113 -15.38 0.12 3.00
CA GLN A 113 -15.22 -1.27 3.43
C GLN A 113 -15.32 -2.30 2.30
N ASN A 114 -15.24 -1.89 1.03
CA ASN A 114 -15.15 -2.84 -0.07
C ASN A 114 -13.75 -3.45 -0.11
N ILE A 115 -13.68 -4.71 -0.53
CA ILE A 115 -12.45 -5.47 -0.54
C ILE A 115 -11.92 -5.54 -1.96
N ILE A 116 -10.64 -5.26 -2.13
CA ILE A 116 -9.95 -5.39 -3.40
C ILE A 116 -8.98 -6.56 -3.26
N LEU A 117 -9.12 -7.56 -4.12
CA LEU A 117 -8.26 -8.73 -4.21
C LEU A 117 -7.47 -8.67 -5.51
N VAL A 118 -6.17 -8.98 -5.44
CA VAL A 118 -5.34 -9.22 -6.62
C VAL A 118 -4.64 -10.56 -6.53
N GLY A 119 -4.32 -11.14 -7.69
CA GLY A 119 -3.61 -12.40 -7.76
C GLY A 119 -3.22 -12.81 -9.16
N ILE A 120 -2.76 -14.05 -9.27
CA ILE A 120 -2.31 -14.67 -10.51
C ILE A 120 -3.09 -15.97 -10.70
N GLY A 121 -3.88 -16.02 -11.77
CA GLY A 121 -4.50 -17.25 -12.25
C GLY A 121 -3.66 -17.87 -13.37
N TYR A 122 -3.79 -19.17 -13.57
CA TYR A 122 -3.11 -19.87 -14.67
C TYR A 122 -4.12 -20.39 -15.67
N ASP A 123 -3.90 -20.12 -16.95
CA ASP A 123 -4.75 -20.60 -18.04
C ASP A 123 -3.85 -21.15 -19.14
N ASN A 124 -4.01 -22.44 -19.45
CA ASN A 124 -3.12 -23.17 -20.37
C ASN A 124 -1.63 -22.98 -20.05
N GLY A 125 -1.27 -23.05 -18.76
CA GLY A 125 0.09 -22.86 -18.26
C GLY A 125 0.60 -21.42 -18.30
N GLN A 126 -0.23 -20.45 -18.71
CA GLN A 126 0.17 -19.04 -18.77
C GLN A 126 -0.36 -18.25 -17.57
N PRO A 127 0.47 -17.43 -16.91
CA PRO A 127 0.01 -16.57 -15.83
C PRO A 127 -0.86 -15.43 -16.39
N ARG A 128 -1.94 -15.12 -15.69
CA ARG A 128 -2.83 -13.99 -15.96
C ARG A 128 -3.08 -13.24 -14.65
N SER A 129 -2.87 -11.92 -14.68
CA SER A 129 -3.27 -11.07 -13.55
C SER A 129 -4.77 -11.13 -13.37
N TYR A 130 -5.20 -11.16 -12.13
CA TYR A 130 -6.60 -11.09 -11.74
C TYR A 130 -6.80 -9.97 -10.72
N VAL A 131 -7.86 -9.20 -10.89
CA VAL A 131 -8.29 -8.15 -9.97
C VAL A 131 -9.78 -8.31 -9.75
N ALA A 132 -10.21 -8.32 -8.49
CA ALA A 132 -11.60 -8.33 -8.12
C ALA A 132 -11.89 -7.32 -7.01
N ARG A 133 -13.08 -6.72 -7.08
CA ARG A 133 -13.65 -5.92 -6.01
C ARG A 133 -14.89 -6.61 -5.46
N PHE A 134 -15.04 -6.60 -4.15
CA PHE A 134 -16.16 -7.16 -3.43
C PHE A 134 -16.81 -6.08 -2.57
N HIS A 135 -18.13 -6.13 -2.44
CA HIS A 135 -18.87 -5.37 -1.44
C HIS A 135 -18.45 -5.78 -0.02
N PRO A 136 -18.78 -4.98 1.02
CA PRO A 136 -18.37 -5.28 2.40
C PRO A 136 -18.86 -6.64 2.92
N ASP A 137 -19.98 -7.12 2.39
CA ASP A 137 -20.58 -8.43 2.68
C ASP A 137 -19.88 -9.60 1.94
N GLY A 138 -18.87 -9.32 1.12
CA GLY A 138 -18.14 -10.31 0.32
C GLY A 138 -18.86 -10.74 -0.96
N ALA A 139 -19.93 -10.04 -1.38
CA ALA A 139 -20.51 -10.23 -2.71
C ALA A 139 -19.57 -9.65 -3.78
N LEU A 140 -19.36 -10.38 -4.88
CA LEU A 140 -18.53 -9.90 -5.99
C LEU A 140 -19.23 -8.73 -6.69
N ASP A 141 -18.60 -7.56 -6.67
CA ASP A 141 -19.02 -6.38 -7.42
C ASP A 141 -18.57 -6.54 -8.88
N TRP A 142 -17.25 -6.54 -9.11
CA TRP A 142 -16.67 -6.76 -10.42
C TRP A 142 -15.34 -7.49 -10.37
N GLU A 143 -14.99 -8.11 -11.50
CA GLU A 143 -13.68 -8.72 -11.70
C GLU A 143 -13.12 -8.44 -13.11
N LEU A 144 -11.81 -8.58 -13.22
CA LEU A 144 -11.00 -8.43 -14.42
C LEU A 144 -9.92 -9.51 -14.45
N ALA A 145 -9.63 -10.00 -15.66
CA ALA A 145 -8.42 -10.76 -15.92
C ALA A 145 -7.66 -10.11 -17.08
N SER A 146 -6.36 -9.94 -16.89
CA SER A 146 -5.46 -9.42 -17.92
C SER A 146 -5.08 -10.51 -18.93
N PRO A 147 -4.51 -10.15 -20.09
CA PRO A 147 -3.96 -11.10 -21.04
C PRO A 147 -2.93 -12.05 -20.42
N ALA A 148 -2.72 -13.20 -21.09
CA ALA A 148 -1.68 -14.15 -20.75
C ALA A 148 -0.29 -13.48 -20.71
N GLY A 149 0.56 -13.92 -19.77
CA GLY A 149 1.87 -13.33 -19.52
C GLY A 149 1.82 -12.07 -18.65
N THR A 150 0.86 -11.98 -17.72
CA THR A 150 0.78 -10.85 -16.77
C THR A 150 0.71 -11.34 -15.33
N GLU A 151 1.23 -10.54 -14.40
CA GLU A 151 1.19 -10.81 -12.97
C GLU A 151 0.68 -9.61 -12.19
N ALA A 152 -0.23 -9.84 -11.22
CA ALA A 152 -0.53 -8.87 -10.17
C ALA A 152 0.08 -9.36 -8.85
N ARG A 153 0.85 -8.50 -8.19
CA ARG A 153 1.70 -8.86 -7.03
C ARG A 153 1.38 -8.05 -5.78
N GLY A 154 0.91 -6.81 -5.94
CA GLY A 154 0.55 -5.94 -4.82
C GLY A 154 -0.59 -5.01 -5.19
N VAL A 155 -1.34 -4.57 -4.20
CA VAL A 155 -2.49 -3.67 -4.38
C VAL A 155 -2.56 -2.62 -3.29
N GLY A 156 -3.02 -1.43 -3.66
CA GLY A 156 -3.36 -0.36 -2.74
C GLY A 156 -4.52 0.45 -3.28
N VAL A 157 -5.33 1.02 -2.39
CA VAL A 157 -6.50 1.81 -2.74
C VAL A 157 -6.42 3.20 -2.12
N GLN A 158 -6.63 4.23 -2.94
CA GLN A 158 -6.70 5.62 -2.51
C GLN A 158 -8.04 5.91 -1.82
N PRO A 159 -8.13 7.00 -1.03
CA PRO A 159 -9.38 7.40 -0.37
C PRO A 159 -10.57 7.64 -1.31
N ASP A 160 -10.32 7.97 -2.58
CA ASP A 160 -11.34 8.17 -3.60
C ASP A 160 -11.81 6.86 -4.28
N GLY A 161 -11.31 5.71 -3.81
CA GLY A 161 -11.60 4.39 -4.37
C GLY A 161 -10.74 4.02 -5.59
N THR A 162 -9.77 4.85 -6.00
CA THR A 162 -8.84 4.50 -7.07
C THR A 162 -7.90 3.37 -6.63
N ILE A 163 -7.84 2.32 -7.43
CA ILE A 163 -7.11 1.08 -7.15
C ILE A 163 -5.83 1.07 -7.98
N TYR A 164 -4.70 0.87 -7.32
CA TYR A 164 -3.40 0.65 -7.94
C TYR A 164 -2.95 -0.79 -7.76
N VAL A 165 -2.50 -1.42 -8.84
CA VAL A 165 -2.00 -2.79 -8.86
C VAL A 165 -0.57 -2.79 -9.37
N ALA A 166 0.37 -3.24 -8.53
CA ALA A 166 1.76 -3.45 -8.91
C ALA A 166 1.92 -4.87 -9.48
N GLY A 167 2.59 -4.97 -10.61
CA GLY A 167 2.71 -6.22 -11.34
C GLY A 167 3.85 -6.25 -12.34
N ALA A 168 3.75 -7.18 -13.27
CA ALA A 168 4.67 -7.29 -14.38
C ALA A 168 3.99 -7.89 -15.63
N ARG A 169 4.51 -7.54 -16.80
CA ARG A 169 4.11 -8.10 -18.08
C ARG A 169 5.32 -8.77 -18.72
N ARG A 170 5.12 -10.00 -19.20
CA ARG A 170 6.16 -10.75 -19.90
C ARG A 170 6.39 -10.15 -21.29
N THR A 171 7.65 -9.87 -21.58
CA THR A 171 8.13 -9.24 -22.82
C THR A 171 9.03 -10.16 -23.65
N GLY A 172 9.48 -11.29 -23.08
CA GLY A 172 10.24 -12.33 -23.78
C GLY A 172 10.04 -13.72 -23.16
N LEU A 173 10.17 -14.78 -23.98
CA LEU A 173 10.03 -16.18 -23.54
C LEU A 173 11.37 -16.90 -23.42
N ASN A 174 12.31 -16.63 -24.34
CA ASN A 174 13.60 -17.31 -24.43
C ASN A 174 14.72 -16.30 -24.72
N PRO A 175 15.41 -15.78 -23.70
CA PRO A 175 15.14 -15.98 -22.28
C PRO A 175 13.87 -15.26 -21.82
N GLU A 176 13.32 -15.67 -20.68
CA GLU A 176 12.15 -15.00 -20.12
C GLU A 176 12.48 -13.56 -19.70
N ARG A 177 11.65 -12.59 -20.09
CA ARG A 177 11.81 -11.17 -19.77
C ARG A 177 10.50 -10.57 -19.30
N TRP A 178 10.58 -9.67 -18.33
CA TRP A 178 9.43 -9.05 -17.69
C TRP A 178 9.65 -7.57 -17.50
N ASP A 179 8.67 -6.76 -17.86
CA ASP A 179 8.67 -5.33 -17.58
C ASP A 179 7.66 -5.09 -16.46
N MET A 180 7.94 -4.13 -15.57
CA MET A 180 6.98 -3.78 -14.52
C MET A 180 5.73 -3.19 -15.19
N GLU A 181 4.56 -3.62 -14.74
CA GLU A 181 3.28 -3.08 -15.19
C GLU A 181 2.51 -2.58 -13.97
N VAL A 182 2.02 -1.35 -14.05
CA VAL A 182 1.15 -0.74 -13.03
C VAL A 182 -0.24 -0.57 -13.63
N SER A 183 -1.20 -1.33 -13.14
CA SER A 183 -2.59 -1.20 -13.57
C SER A 183 -3.35 -0.32 -12.58
N VAL A 184 -4.15 0.61 -13.11
CA VAL A 184 -4.91 1.57 -12.30
C VAL A 184 -6.37 1.51 -12.70
N TYR A 185 -7.26 1.39 -11.72
CA TYR A 185 -8.70 1.30 -11.93
C TYR A 185 -9.44 2.28 -11.03
N GLY A 186 -10.59 2.78 -11.48
CA GLY A 186 -11.57 3.42 -10.62
C GLY A 186 -12.37 2.38 -9.82
N PRO A 187 -13.12 2.83 -8.79
CA PRO A 187 -14.01 1.94 -8.04
C PRO A 187 -15.12 1.35 -8.92
N ASP A 188 -15.40 2.00 -10.05
CA ASP A 188 -16.37 1.65 -11.09
C ASP A 188 -15.79 0.77 -12.21
N LYS A 189 -14.58 0.21 -12.02
CA LYS A 189 -13.85 -0.61 -13.02
C LYS A 189 -13.25 0.20 -14.19
N THR A 190 -13.39 1.53 -14.22
CA THR A 190 -12.78 2.35 -15.28
C THR A 190 -11.26 2.23 -15.26
N ALA A 191 -10.62 1.87 -16.37
CA ALA A 191 -9.18 1.70 -16.45
C ALA A 191 -8.45 3.01 -16.77
N TYR A 192 -7.35 3.26 -16.05
CA TYR A 192 -6.41 4.38 -16.26
C TYR A 192 -4.97 3.89 -16.53
N GLY A 193 -4.83 2.58 -16.75
CA GLY A 193 -3.61 1.87 -17.12
C GLY A 193 -3.96 0.64 -17.97
N PRO A 194 -2.97 -0.13 -18.45
CA PRO A 194 -1.67 -0.33 -17.80
C PRO A 194 -0.63 0.74 -18.10
N ILE A 195 0.26 0.96 -17.13
CA ILE A 195 1.42 1.84 -17.23
C ILE A 195 2.67 0.98 -17.11
N ALA A 196 3.35 0.78 -18.23
CA ALA A 196 4.58 0.00 -18.27
C ALA A 196 5.76 0.81 -17.73
N TYR A 197 6.67 0.12 -17.04
CA TYR A 197 7.98 0.62 -16.65
C TYR A 197 9.04 -0.40 -17.00
N LYS A 198 10.05 0.08 -17.71
CA LYS A 198 11.32 -0.60 -17.90
C LYS A 198 12.45 0.35 -17.58
N ASP A 199 13.61 -0.21 -17.25
CA ASP A 199 14.82 0.58 -17.06
C ASP A 199 15.11 1.43 -18.33
N PRO A 200 15.28 2.76 -18.22
CA PRO A 200 15.49 3.61 -19.40
C PRO A 200 16.72 3.23 -20.24
N ASP A 201 17.72 2.59 -19.63
CA ASP A 201 18.94 2.14 -20.30
C ASP A 201 18.79 0.74 -20.90
N ASP A 202 17.67 0.05 -20.62
CA ASP A 202 17.33 -1.23 -21.27
C ASP A 202 16.69 -1.00 -22.65
N LYS A 203 17.53 -0.65 -23.63
CA LYS A 203 17.10 -0.46 -25.02
C LYS A 203 16.78 -1.78 -25.73
N LYS A 204 17.38 -2.90 -25.32
CA LYS A 204 17.26 -4.20 -25.97
C LYS A 204 16.22 -5.11 -25.31
N ASN A 205 15.62 -4.65 -24.22
CA ASN A 205 14.66 -5.42 -23.43
C ASN A 205 15.29 -6.74 -22.92
N ASP A 206 16.56 -6.67 -22.53
CA ASP A 206 17.34 -7.81 -22.09
C ASP A 206 17.45 -7.94 -20.56
N ARG A 207 16.73 -7.06 -19.83
CA ARG A 207 16.64 -6.99 -18.37
C ARG A 207 15.21 -7.22 -17.90
N SER A 208 14.98 -7.23 -16.60
CA SER A 208 13.65 -7.44 -16.05
C SER A 208 13.32 -6.56 -14.85
N GLU A 209 12.11 -6.01 -14.90
CA GLU A 209 11.49 -5.19 -13.89
C GLU A 209 10.22 -5.87 -13.37
N ARG A 210 9.99 -5.81 -12.06
CA ARG A 210 8.77 -6.37 -11.45
C ARG A 210 8.25 -5.50 -10.34
N GLY A 211 6.98 -5.10 -10.43
CA GLY A 211 6.24 -4.49 -9.33
C GLY A 211 5.96 -5.55 -8.25
N ARG A 212 6.04 -5.15 -6.98
CA ARG A 212 5.91 -6.06 -5.82
C ARG A 212 4.91 -5.54 -4.81
N ALA A 213 4.94 -4.26 -4.50
CA ALA A 213 4.09 -3.67 -3.48
C ALA A 213 3.59 -2.28 -3.88
N VAL A 214 2.49 -1.88 -3.27
CA VAL A 214 1.86 -0.56 -3.45
C VAL A 214 1.75 0.07 -2.07
N ALA A 215 2.22 1.31 -1.93
CA ALA A 215 2.03 2.10 -0.73
C ALA A 215 1.25 3.37 -1.08
N VAL A 216 0.08 3.55 -0.46
CA VAL A 216 -0.70 4.79 -0.57
C VAL A 216 -0.31 5.70 0.58
N LEU A 217 0.17 6.89 0.25
CA LEU A 217 0.63 7.87 1.23
C LEU A 217 -0.52 8.74 1.72
N LYS A 218 -0.40 9.31 2.92
CA LYS A 218 -1.38 10.26 3.48
C LYS A 218 -1.67 11.45 2.54
N SER A 219 -0.70 11.83 1.71
CA SER A 219 -0.86 12.88 0.68
C SER A 219 -1.77 12.48 -0.49
N GLY A 220 -2.26 11.24 -0.54
CA GLY A 220 -2.95 10.67 -1.70
C GLY A 220 -1.99 10.09 -2.75
N ARG A 221 -0.74 10.54 -2.84
CA ARG A 221 0.28 9.94 -3.72
C ARG A 221 0.47 8.44 -3.49
N VAL A 222 0.86 7.73 -4.55
CA VAL A 222 1.07 6.28 -4.53
C VAL A 222 2.51 5.96 -4.90
N VAL A 223 3.14 5.06 -4.13
CA VAL A 223 4.47 4.53 -4.43
C VAL A 223 4.34 3.08 -4.86
N ILE A 224 4.87 2.75 -6.04
CA ILE A 224 5.04 1.38 -6.50
C ILE A 224 6.46 0.95 -6.20
N LEU A 225 6.61 -0.12 -5.42
CA LEU A 225 7.89 -0.71 -5.06
C LEU A 225 8.11 -1.99 -5.84
N GLY A 226 9.33 -2.22 -6.29
CA GLY A 226 9.66 -3.38 -7.10
C GLY A 226 11.14 -3.65 -7.22
N THR A 227 11.48 -4.46 -8.21
CA THR A 227 12.85 -4.77 -8.60
C THR A 227 13.11 -4.32 -10.02
N ARG A 228 14.36 -3.93 -10.32
CA ARG A 228 14.86 -3.72 -11.68
C ARG A 228 16.25 -4.30 -11.86
N ASP A 229 16.54 -4.79 -13.05
CA ASP A 229 17.85 -5.29 -13.43
C ASP A 229 18.63 -4.19 -14.15
N ARG A 230 19.89 -4.00 -13.78
CA ARG A 230 20.72 -2.90 -14.31
C ARG A 230 22.12 -3.36 -14.60
N GLN A 231 22.81 -2.62 -15.45
CA GLN A 231 24.25 -2.76 -15.60
C GLN A 231 24.97 -2.14 -14.38
N PRO A 232 26.03 -2.77 -13.85
CA PRO A 232 26.91 -2.12 -12.89
C PRO A 232 27.61 -0.92 -13.55
N GLU A 233 27.75 0.19 -12.84
CA GLU A 233 28.51 1.36 -13.33
C GLU A 233 29.99 1.03 -13.63
N ARG A 234 30.54 -0.04 -13.03
CA ARG A 234 31.97 -0.38 -13.07
C ARG A 234 32.23 -1.83 -13.48
N SER A 235 31.80 -2.24 -14.67
CA SER A 235 32.19 -3.55 -15.22
C SER A 235 32.64 -3.46 -16.68
N GLU A 236 33.96 -3.54 -16.91
CA GLU A 236 34.56 -3.80 -18.23
C GLU A 236 34.61 -5.29 -18.58
N ARG A 237 34.32 -6.20 -17.64
CA ARG A 237 34.37 -7.64 -17.85
C ARG A 237 33.07 -8.31 -17.39
N ALA A 238 32.34 -8.81 -18.40
CA ALA A 238 31.07 -9.57 -18.37
C ALA A 238 29.77 -8.79 -18.08
N LYS A 239 28.76 -8.97 -18.96
CA LYS A 239 27.37 -8.50 -18.85
C LYS A 239 26.64 -9.18 -17.69
N LYS A 240 27.03 -8.91 -16.45
CA LYS A 240 26.32 -9.43 -15.27
C LYS A 240 25.36 -8.37 -14.75
N TRP A 241 24.08 -8.57 -15.01
CA TRP A 241 23.03 -7.70 -14.48
C TRP A 241 22.98 -7.80 -12.96
N ILE A 242 22.69 -6.67 -12.32
CA ILE A 242 22.43 -6.60 -10.88
C ILE A 242 20.97 -6.22 -10.65
N THR A 243 20.27 -6.98 -9.82
CA THR A 243 18.93 -6.63 -9.37
C THR A 243 19.01 -5.59 -8.25
N ARG A 244 18.19 -4.55 -8.34
CA ARG A 244 18.06 -3.48 -7.35
C ARG A 244 16.60 -3.18 -7.05
N GLY A 245 16.32 -2.69 -5.84
CA GLY A 245 15.00 -2.20 -5.49
C GLY A 245 14.73 -0.85 -6.18
N VAL A 246 13.57 -0.71 -6.82
CA VAL A 246 13.11 0.51 -7.48
C VAL A 246 11.83 1.02 -6.82
N ALA A 247 11.65 2.34 -6.78
CA ALA A 247 10.42 2.98 -6.36
C ALA A 247 9.96 3.99 -7.41
N LEU A 248 8.69 3.91 -7.79
CA LEU A 248 8.03 4.82 -8.73
C LEU A 248 6.93 5.60 -7.98
N LEU A 249 6.86 6.91 -8.18
CA LEU A 249 5.87 7.77 -7.54
C LEU A 249 4.77 8.15 -8.53
N PHE A 250 3.52 8.12 -8.06
CA PHE A 250 2.32 8.41 -8.82
C PHE A 250 1.41 9.39 -8.09
N GLU A 251 0.70 10.19 -8.89
CA GLU A 251 -0.32 11.15 -8.49
C GLU A 251 -1.63 10.94 -9.27
N GLY A 252 -2.75 11.28 -8.66
CA GLY A 252 -4.08 11.15 -9.26
C GLY A 252 -4.37 9.72 -9.70
N LYS A 253 -4.87 9.54 -10.92
CA LYS A 253 -5.24 8.25 -11.52
C LYS A 253 -4.17 7.78 -12.52
N GLY A 254 -3.01 7.39 -12.01
CA GLY A 254 -1.93 6.78 -12.79
C GLY A 254 -0.89 7.74 -13.38
N LYS A 255 -0.87 9.02 -12.99
CA LYS A 255 0.17 9.95 -13.49
C LYS A 255 1.48 9.70 -12.75
N ARG A 256 2.49 9.18 -13.44
CA ARG A 256 3.86 9.06 -12.90
C ARG A 256 4.46 10.46 -12.68
N VAL A 257 5.09 10.67 -11.54
CA VAL A 257 5.73 11.94 -11.17
C VAL A 257 7.12 11.70 -10.58
N GLY A 258 8.03 12.66 -10.82
CA GLY A 258 9.42 12.57 -10.38
C GLY A 258 10.22 11.45 -11.07
N ASP A 259 11.49 11.37 -10.68
CA ASP A 259 12.41 10.35 -11.18
C ASP A 259 12.21 9.01 -10.44
N ASP A 260 12.56 7.90 -11.09
CA ASP A 260 12.66 6.61 -10.40
C ASP A 260 13.77 6.63 -9.34
N TRP A 261 13.40 6.29 -8.10
CA TRP A 261 14.40 6.01 -7.08
C TRP A 261 14.91 4.60 -7.24
N THR A 262 16.20 4.36 -6.99
CA THR A 262 16.72 3.00 -6.88
C THR A 262 17.77 2.86 -5.81
N SER A 263 17.69 1.73 -5.12
CA SER A 263 18.65 1.33 -4.11
C SER A 263 20.06 1.31 -4.69
N SER A 264 21.00 1.92 -3.96
CA SER A 264 22.42 1.83 -4.29
C SER A 264 22.93 0.39 -4.18
N GLY A 265 22.26 -0.45 -3.36
CA GLY A 265 22.72 -1.80 -3.04
C GLY A 265 23.99 -1.80 -2.20
N ASP A 266 24.34 -0.66 -1.59
CA ASP A 266 25.47 -0.58 -0.68
C ASP A 266 25.24 -1.51 0.51
N LYS A 267 26.22 -2.35 0.82
CA LYS A 267 26.27 -3.00 2.13
C LYS A 267 26.33 -1.88 3.16
N LEU A 268 25.46 -1.93 4.18
CA LEU A 268 25.64 -1.16 5.41
C LEU A 268 27.08 -1.41 5.87
N LYS A 269 27.98 -0.46 5.60
CA LYS A 269 29.32 -0.50 6.18
C LYS A 269 29.10 -0.23 7.66
N LEU A 270 29.07 -1.29 8.46
CA LEU A 270 29.28 -1.18 9.90
C LEU A 270 30.66 -0.54 10.04
N ARG A 271 30.68 0.77 10.26
CA ARG A 271 31.89 1.48 10.60
C ARG A 271 32.28 0.93 11.97
N ARG A 272 33.27 0.02 12.03
CA ARG A 272 34.08 -0.11 13.24
C ARG A 272 34.81 1.21 13.31
N ASP A 273 34.35 2.13 14.16
CA ASP A 273 35.09 3.34 14.48
C ASP A 273 36.35 2.91 15.26
N PRO A 274 37.56 3.11 14.74
CA PRO A 274 38.75 3.16 15.57
C PRO A 274 38.90 4.62 16.02
N GLY A 275 38.55 4.90 17.27
CA GLY A 275 38.83 6.19 17.90
C GLY A 275 37.79 7.27 17.62
N GLY A 276 37.34 7.90 18.70
CA GLY A 276 36.31 8.94 18.70
C GLY A 276 36.71 10.21 17.95
N GLY A 277 35.69 11.01 17.65
CA GLY A 277 35.85 12.38 17.16
C GLY A 277 35.25 12.60 15.79
N GLY A 278 33.98 13.00 15.77
CA GLY A 278 33.37 13.71 14.65
C GLY A 278 32.83 12.84 13.52
N HIS A 279 31.52 12.88 13.32
CA HIS A 279 30.90 13.42 12.09
C HIS A 279 29.41 13.05 12.06
N ARG A 280 28.58 13.93 12.65
CA ARG A 280 27.13 14.01 12.39
C ARG A 280 26.87 14.57 10.98
N ARG A 281 27.21 13.87 9.91
CA ARG A 281 26.74 14.25 8.56
C ARG A 281 26.65 13.01 7.67
N ARG A 282 25.52 12.28 7.71
CA ARG A 282 24.99 11.46 6.59
C ARG A 282 23.64 10.76 6.85
N LEU A 283 22.76 11.35 7.67
CA LEU A 283 21.34 10.93 7.76
C LEU A 283 20.35 12.04 7.34
N ARG A 284 20.83 13.25 7.01
CA ARG A 284 19.97 14.39 6.63
C ARG A 284 19.41 14.35 5.20
N LEU A 285 19.87 13.48 4.32
CA LEU A 285 19.45 13.47 2.92
C LEU A 285 18.15 12.68 2.62
N LEU A 286 17.67 11.85 3.57
CA LEU A 286 16.39 11.15 3.41
C LEU A 286 15.19 12.02 3.84
N TRP A 287 15.41 12.96 4.77
CA TRP A 287 14.34 13.79 5.34
C TRP A 287 13.97 15.00 4.45
N LEU A 288 14.95 15.66 3.83
CA LEU A 288 14.71 16.88 3.06
C LEU A 288 14.10 16.69 1.66
N ARG A 289 14.17 15.48 1.08
CA ARG A 289 13.65 15.23 -0.28
C ARG A 289 12.18 14.79 -0.35
N LEU A 290 11.56 14.43 0.78
CA LEU A 290 10.17 13.95 0.82
C LEU A 290 9.15 15.03 1.24
N LEU A 291 9.58 16.12 1.88
CA LEU A 291 8.67 17.07 2.56
C LEU A 291 8.77 18.56 2.13
N GLY A 292 9.64 18.93 1.18
CA GLY A 292 9.72 20.31 0.67
C GLY A 292 10.49 21.29 1.59
N PRO A 293 10.81 22.52 1.13
CA PRO A 293 11.89 23.34 1.71
C PRO A 293 11.54 24.25 2.90
N GLU A 294 10.29 24.30 3.38
CA GLU A 294 9.87 25.33 4.34
C GLU A 294 10.21 25.07 5.83
N HIS A 295 11.13 24.18 6.17
CA HIS A 295 11.47 23.86 7.58
C HIS A 295 12.96 24.01 7.92
N ALA A 296 13.74 24.73 7.11
CA ALA A 296 15.19 24.78 7.24
C ALA A 296 15.77 26.13 7.68
N ARG A 297 15.00 27.00 8.34
CA ARG A 297 15.53 28.22 8.97
C ARG A 297 14.84 28.44 10.31
N ASP A 298 15.52 28.07 11.38
CA ASP A 298 15.88 29.00 12.45
C ASP A 298 16.74 28.28 13.52
N GLN A 299 17.62 29.08 14.12
CA GLN A 299 18.41 28.83 15.34
C GLN A 299 19.80 28.16 15.18
N GLU A 300 20.81 29.01 15.01
CA GLU A 300 22.16 28.78 15.58
C GLU A 300 22.22 29.47 16.97
N PRO A 301 22.68 28.80 18.04
CA PRO A 301 22.92 29.45 19.32
C PRO A 301 24.38 29.91 19.49
N ASP A 302 24.53 31.12 20.05
CA ASP A 302 25.77 31.77 20.50
C ASP A 302 26.38 31.04 21.73
N PRO A 303 27.70 31.09 22.01
CA PRO A 303 28.33 30.28 23.04
C PRO A 303 28.17 30.83 24.47
N ASP A 304 28.00 29.87 25.37
CA ASP A 304 27.73 29.89 26.82
C ASP A 304 28.67 30.76 27.70
N PRO A 305 28.13 31.48 28.71
CA PRO A 305 28.88 31.90 29.87
C PRO A 305 28.27 31.34 31.17
N LEU A 306 28.68 30.13 31.58
CA LEU A 306 28.54 29.69 32.97
C LEU A 306 29.88 29.78 33.71
N ALA A 307 30.11 30.95 34.30
CA ALA A 307 31.01 31.10 35.44
C ALA A 307 30.17 31.23 36.72
N ARG A 308 30.47 30.32 37.66
CA ARG A 308 30.30 30.39 39.13
C ARG A 308 29.09 29.67 39.74
N ARG A 309 29.46 28.61 40.46
CA ARG A 309 28.70 27.82 41.44
C ARG A 309 28.44 28.62 42.73
N GLY A 310 27.29 28.33 43.35
CA GLY A 310 27.22 27.75 44.70
C GLY A 310 27.05 28.67 45.91
N SER A 311 25.91 28.55 46.61
CA SER A 311 25.82 27.93 47.96
C SER A 311 24.37 27.97 48.51
N PRO A 312 23.98 27.05 49.43
CA PRO A 312 22.59 26.87 49.90
C PRO A 312 22.36 27.43 51.32
N GLY A 313 21.10 27.67 51.70
CA GLY A 313 20.74 27.99 53.07
C GLY A 313 19.23 28.17 53.34
N ASP A 314 18.71 27.21 54.10
CA ASP A 314 17.75 27.35 55.21
C ASP A 314 16.22 27.53 55.05
N GLN A 315 15.56 26.52 55.63
CA GLN A 315 14.48 26.54 56.64
C GLN A 315 13.06 27.03 56.29
N GLY A 316 12.08 26.17 56.64
CA GLY A 316 10.95 26.63 57.46
C GLY A 316 9.53 26.25 57.01
N ALA A 317 8.97 25.25 57.71
CA ALA A 317 7.59 25.15 58.20
C ALA A 317 6.37 25.09 57.22
N ALA A 318 5.59 24.02 57.40
CA ALA A 318 4.19 23.84 57.00
C ALA A 318 3.24 24.40 58.10
N PRO A 319 1.90 24.12 58.12
CA PRO A 319 0.88 23.96 57.08
C PRO A 319 -0.34 24.88 57.35
N GLY A 320 -1.39 24.89 56.51
CA GLY A 320 -2.62 25.62 56.85
C GLY A 320 -3.79 25.45 55.88
N ASP A 321 -4.86 24.87 56.42
CA ASP A 321 -6.09 24.38 55.82
C ASP A 321 -7.09 25.45 55.32
N HIS A 322 -8.14 24.95 54.65
CA HIS A 322 -9.52 25.46 54.59
C HIS A 322 -10.03 26.36 53.43
N ALA A 323 -10.74 25.66 52.55
CA ALA A 323 -12.21 25.71 52.39
C ALA A 323 -12.89 26.88 51.64
N ARG A 324 -13.58 26.44 50.58
CA ARG A 324 -14.96 26.79 50.15
C ARG A 324 -15.30 28.27 49.92
N ARG A 325 -15.82 28.55 48.71
CA ARG A 325 -17.21 29.02 48.54
C ARG A 325 -17.74 28.84 47.11
N ARG A 326 -18.96 28.28 47.05
CA ARG A 326 -19.88 28.27 45.91
C ARG A 326 -20.61 29.62 45.81
N ARG A 327 -21.02 30.02 44.59
CA ARG A 327 -22.39 30.46 44.19
C ARG A 327 -22.32 31.00 42.75
N LEU A 328 -23.01 30.39 41.78
CA LEU A 328 -24.45 30.42 41.43
C LEU A 328 -24.76 31.47 40.33
N GLN A 329 -25.12 30.93 39.16
CA GLN A 329 -26.23 31.28 38.26
C GLN A 329 -26.52 32.76 37.93
N ARG A 330 -26.71 33.08 36.64
CA ARG A 330 -27.98 32.97 35.88
C ARG A 330 -27.84 33.47 34.43
N THR A 331 -28.36 32.67 33.51
CA THR A 331 -29.33 32.98 32.43
C THR A 331 -29.63 34.46 32.10
N ARG A 332 -29.83 34.91 30.84
CA ARG A 332 -30.86 34.48 29.85
C ARG A 332 -30.76 35.30 28.52
N LEU A 333 -31.31 34.71 27.45
CA LEU A 333 -32.07 35.29 26.30
C LEU A 333 -31.33 36.11 25.21
N GLN A 334 -31.33 35.62 23.95
CA GLN A 334 -32.22 35.96 22.80
C GLN A 334 -31.94 37.36 22.21
N HIS A 335 -31.81 37.60 20.90
CA HIS A 335 -32.69 37.22 19.77
C HIS A 335 -32.05 37.61 18.42
N GLY A 336 -32.45 36.91 17.33
CA GLY A 336 -32.63 37.42 15.93
C GLY A 336 -31.40 37.89 15.14
N GLY A 337 -31.17 37.58 13.86
CA GLY A 337 -31.95 36.95 12.81
C GLY A 337 -31.48 37.48 11.42
N ARG A 338 -31.86 36.75 10.36
CA ARG A 338 -31.81 37.05 8.91
C ARG A 338 -30.50 36.71 8.18
N HIS A 339 -30.47 35.62 7.40
CA HIS A 339 -30.97 35.46 6.01
C HIS A 339 -30.16 36.21 4.95
N ASN A 340 -29.51 35.45 4.07
CA ASN A 340 -29.65 35.71 2.64
C ASN A 340 -29.52 34.43 1.79
N ARG A 341 -30.61 34.12 1.06
CA ARG A 341 -30.65 33.17 -0.05
C ARG A 341 -30.22 33.91 -1.31
N ARG A 342 -29.38 33.30 -2.15
CA ARG A 342 -29.39 33.57 -3.60
C ARG A 342 -29.37 32.27 -4.39
N ARG A 343 -30.48 32.03 -5.09
CA ARG A 343 -30.60 31.12 -6.23
C ARG A 343 -30.23 31.90 -7.50
N ALA A 344 -29.50 31.27 -8.41
CA ALA A 344 -29.55 31.53 -9.86
C ALA A 344 -29.16 30.22 -10.56
N ARG A 345 -30.15 29.47 -11.06
CA ARG A 345 -30.64 29.43 -12.46
C ARG A 345 -29.84 28.44 -13.33
N GLN A 346 -30.55 27.34 -13.63
CA GLN A 346 -30.28 26.36 -14.67
C GLN A 346 -30.06 27.02 -16.04
N ARG A 347 -29.13 26.49 -16.82
CA ARG A 347 -29.24 26.44 -18.29
C ARG A 347 -29.07 24.99 -18.72
N VAL A 348 -30.21 24.43 -19.13
CA VAL A 348 -30.32 23.19 -19.89
C VAL A 348 -29.83 23.48 -21.32
N ARG A 349 -28.97 22.62 -21.87
CA ARG A 349 -28.78 22.46 -23.32
C ARG A 349 -29.09 21.00 -23.67
N PRO A 350 -29.80 20.74 -24.78
CA PRO A 350 -30.43 19.44 -25.03
C PRO A 350 -29.44 18.40 -25.56
N GLU A 351 -29.78 17.14 -25.25
CA GLU A 351 -29.26 15.91 -25.82
C GLU A 351 -29.33 15.90 -27.36
N ARG A 352 -28.32 15.28 -27.98
CA ARG A 352 -28.46 14.63 -29.28
C ARG A 352 -28.10 13.15 -29.09
N GLN A 353 -29.07 12.26 -29.27
CA GLN A 353 -28.85 10.87 -29.66
C GLN A 353 -29.43 10.66 -31.08
N PRO A 354 -29.33 9.47 -31.68
CA PRO A 354 -28.20 9.04 -32.51
C PRO A 354 -28.63 8.86 -33.98
N VAL A 355 -27.67 8.89 -34.91
CA VAL A 355 -27.95 8.51 -36.30
C VAL A 355 -27.82 7.00 -36.43
N ASP A 356 -28.97 6.37 -36.69
CA ASP A 356 -29.15 4.98 -37.05
C ASP A 356 -28.77 4.79 -38.53
N LEU A 357 -27.76 3.97 -38.83
CA LEU A 357 -27.42 3.53 -40.18
C LEU A 357 -27.54 2.01 -40.26
N ARG A 358 -28.76 1.53 -40.51
CA ARG A 358 -29.02 0.23 -41.12
C ARG A 358 -29.32 0.40 -42.61
N ARG A 359 -28.43 -0.14 -43.46
CA ARG A 359 -28.74 -0.82 -44.75
C ARG A 359 -27.44 -1.47 -45.24
N ALA A 360 -27.28 -2.79 -45.09
CA ALA A 360 -27.77 -3.84 -45.98
C ALA A 360 -27.06 -3.87 -47.35
N ARG A 361 -26.18 -4.86 -47.59
CA ARG A 361 -26.39 -6.02 -48.48
C ARG A 361 -25.07 -6.64 -48.98
N ARG A 362 -25.09 -7.99 -49.01
CA ARG A 362 -24.44 -8.93 -49.96
C ARG A 362 -22.91 -8.96 -49.88
N GLY A 363 -22.24 -10.07 -49.55
CA GLY A 363 -22.48 -11.46 -49.93
C GLY A 363 -21.42 -11.87 -50.94
N ARG A 364 -20.50 -12.76 -50.56
CA ARG A 364 -19.82 -13.72 -51.45
C ARG A 364 -18.99 -14.71 -50.64
N SER A 365 -19.46 -15.95 -50.70
CA SER A 365 -18.73 -17.18 -50.47
C SER A 365 -17.83 -17.52 -51.66
N ALA A 366 -16.88 -18.42 -51.40
CA ALA A 366 -16.07 -19.24 -52.30
C ALA A 366 -14.74 -18.64 -52.81
N GLY A 367 -13.68 -19.42 -52.54
CA GLY A 367 -12.28 -19.18 -52.83
C GLY A 367 -11.44 -19.98 -51.85
#